data_AF-A0A963H2G6-F1
#
_entry.id   AF-A0A963H2G6-F1
#
_cell.length_a   1.000
_cell.length_b   1.000
_cell.length_c   1.000
_cell.angle_alpha   90.00
_cell.angle_beta   90.00
_cell.angle_gamma   90.00
#
_symmetry.space_group_name_H-M   'P 1'
#
loop_
_entity.id
_entity.type
_entity.pdbx_description
1 polymer ?
#
loop_
_entity_poly.entity_id
_entity_poly.type
_entity_poly.pdbx_seq_one_letter_code
_entity_poly.pdbx_strand_id
1 'polypeptide(L)'
;MRRVVFNQKGGVGKSTITCNLAAISARNGLRTLVVDLDPQGNSTRYLLGSATDTLDASLADFFDQTLNFRLNPMALSEFVAHSPYENLH
;
A
#
# COMPACT_ATOMS: atom_id res chain seq x y z
N MET A 1 -15.14 -3.84 -2.52
CA MET A 1 -14.92 -3.39 -3.92
C MET A 1 -13.42 -3.39 -4.20
N ARG A 2 -12.98 -3.77 -5.40
CA ARG A 2 -11.57 -3.70 -5.82
C ARG A 2 -11.45 -2.72 -7.00
N ARG A 3 -10.49 -1.79 -6.94
CA ARG A 3 -10.22 -0.80 -7.99
C ARG A 3 -8.75 -0.85 -8.37
N VAL A 4 -8.45 -0.73 -9.65
CA VAL A 4 -7.08 -0.65 -10.17
C VAL A 4 -6.95 0.64 -10.94
N VAL A 5 -5.96 1.45 -10.59
CA VAL A 5 -5.60 2.67 -11.32
C VAL A 5 -4.31 2.40 -12.06
N PHE A 6 -4.39 2.35 -13.39
CA PHE A 6 -3.25 2.02 -14.24
C PHE A 6 -3.12 3.00 -15.41
N ASN A 7 -1.88 3.34 -15.75
CA ASN A 7 -1.51 4.11 -16.94
C ASN A 7 -0.02 3.89 -17.24
N GLN A 8 0.32 3.70 -18.51
CA GLN A 8 1.69 3.44 -18.98
C GLN A 8 2.63 4.64 -18.76
N LYS A 9 2.10 5.88 -18.70
CA LYS A 9 2.89 7.09 -18.52
C LYS A 9 3.11 7.41 -17.03
N GLY A 10 4.36 7.74 -16.66
CA GLY A 10 4.72 8.29 -15.35
C GLY A 10 4.21 9.73 -15.17
N GLY A 11 3.96 10.15 -13.93
CA GLY A 11 3.59 11.55 -13.63
C GLY A 11 2.17 11.98 -14.02
N VAL A 12 1.27 11.06 -14.38
CA VAL A 12 -0.13 11.37 -14.76
C VAL A 12 -1.12 11.39 -13.58
N GLY A 13 -0.63 11.39 -12.34
CA GLY A 13 -1.48 11.47 -11.15
C GLY A 13 -2.09 10.15 -10.65
N LYS A 14 -1.59 8.98 -11.09
CA LYS A 14 -2.07 7.66 -10.64
C LYS A 14 -2.07 7.51 -9.11
N SER A 15 -0.94 7.76 -8.46
CA SER A 15 -0.83 7.64 -7.00
C SER A 15 -1.75 8.64 -6.30
N THR A 16 -1.82 9.88 -6.80
CA THR A 16 -2.71 10.92 -6.26
C THR A 16 -4.17 10.49 -6.28
N ILE A 17 -4.67 10.00 -7.42
CA ILE A 17 -6.07 9.58 -7.52
C ILE A 17 -6.33 8.31 -6.70
N THR A 18 -5.39 7.37 -6.65
CA THR A 18 -5.48 6.17 -5.80
C THR A 18 -5.63 6.55 -4.32
N CYS A 19 -4.73 7.39 -3.80
CA CYS A 19 -4.76 7.79 -2.39
C CYS A 19 -6.04 8.56 -2.04
N ASN A 20 -6.53 9.44 -2.92
CA ASN A 20 -7.77 10.18 -2.68
C ASN A 20 -9.02 9.28 -2.73
N LEU A 21 -9.11 8.34 -3.68
CA LEU A 21 -10.20 7.37 -3.72
C LEU A 21 -10.19 6.46 -2.50
N ALA A 22 -9.00 6.10 -2.01
CA ALA A 22 -8.85 5.31 -0.79
C ALA A 22 -9.30 6.10 0.45
N ALA A 23 -8.85 7.36 0.59
CA ALA A 23 -9.27 8.25 1.67
C ALA A 23 -10.78 8.48 1.69
N ILE A 24 -11.42 8.72 0.53
CA ILE A 24 -12.89 8.85 0.44
C ILE A 24 -13.58 7.55 0.87
N SER A 25 -13.07 6.40 0.44
CA SER A 25 -13.64 5.09 0.81
C SER A 25 -13.55 4.86 2.32
N ALA A 26 -12.38 5.14 2.92
CA ALA A 26 -12.16 5.05 4.36
C ALA A 26 -13.06 5.98 5.16
N ARG A 27 -13.19 7.26 4.73
CA ARG A 27 -14.11 8.22 5.36
C ARG A 27 -15.57 7.82 5.28
N ASN A 28 -15.96 6.99 4.30
CA ASN A 28 -17.30 6.42 4.20
C ASN A 28 -17.47 5.14 5.05
N GLY A 29 -16.55 4.86 5.97
CA GLY A 29 -16.61 3.71 6.89
C GLY A 29 -16.15 2.39 6.27
N LEU A 30 -15.53 2.40 5.09
CA LEU A 30 -15.03 1.18 4.46
C LEU A 30 -13.59 0.91 4.89
N ARG A 31 -13.33 -0.30 5.38
CA ARG A 31 -11.96 -0.81 5.54
C ARG A 31 -11.27 -0.84 4.18
N THR A 32 -10.28 0.03 4.01
CA THR A 32 -9.63 0.30 2.74
C THR A 32 -8.15 -0.04 2.85
N LEU A 33 -7.66 -0.85 1.91
CA LEU A 33 -6.25 -1.20 1.78
C LEU A 33 -5.73 -0.67 0.44
N VAL A 34 -4.61 0.06 0.46
CA VAL A 34 -3.87 0.49 -0.72
C VAL A 34 -2.70 -0.46 -0.95
N VAL A 35 -2.67 -1.07 -2.13
CA VAL A 35 -1.58 -1.95 -2.57
C VAL A 35 -0.76 -1.20 -3.60
N ASP A 36 0.44 -0.76 -3.22
CA ASP A 36 1.36 -0.04 -4.09
C ASP A 36 2.26 -1.01 -4.86
N LEU A 37 1.89 -1.29 -6.11
CA LEU A 37 2.65 -2.15 -7.02
C LEU A 37 3.67 -1.38 -7.88
N ASP A 38 3.84 -0.07 -7.63
CA ASP A 38 4.88 0.73 -8.28
C ASP A 38 6.16 0.65 -7.43
N PRO A 39 7.30 0.17 -7.98
CA PRO A 39 8.57 0.11 -7.25
C PRO A 39 9.04 1.46 -6.68
N GLN A 40 8.51 2.59 -7.17
CA GLN A 40 8.82 3.91 -6.63
C GLN A 40 8.14 4.20 -5.29
N GLY A 41 7.12 3.43 -4.88
CA GLY A 41 6.48 3.56 -3.57
C GLY A 41 5.75 4.89 -3.34
N ASN A 42 5.32 5.57 -4.41
CA ASN A 42 4.73 6.91 -4.33
C ASN A 42 3.43 6.95 -3.52
N SER A 43 2.58 5.92 -3.63
CA SER A 43 1.33 5.87 -2.86
C SER A 43 1.61 5.58 -1.38
N THR A 44 2.54 4.66 -1.09
CA THR A 44 3.00 4.37 0.26
C THR A 44 3.53 5.63 0.95
N ARG A 45 4.44 6.37 0.30
CA ARG A 45 5.02 7.61 0.88
C ARG A 45 3.99 8.73 1.02
N TYR A 46 3.03 8.82 0.10
CA TYR A 46 1.95 9.80 0.19
C TYR A 46 1.05 9.56 1.41
N LEU A 47 0.75 8.31 1.75
CA LEU A 47 -0.14 7.96 2.85
C LEU A 47 0.54 7.97 4.22
N LEU A 48 1.81 7.55 4.28
CA LEU A 48 2.54 7.35 5.54
C LEU A 48 3.50 8.50 5.86
N GLY A 49 3.88 9.33 4.89
CA GLY A 49 4.82 10.41 5.09
C GLY A 49 6.19 9.91 5.57
N SER A 50 6.69 10.46 6.67
CA SER A 50 7.98 10.05 7.25
C SER A 50 7.96 8.66 7.89
N ALA A 51 6.77 8.12 8.21
CA ALA A 51 6.66 6.77 8.77
C ALA A 51 7.01 5.67 7.76
N THR A 52 7.12 5.99 6.46
CA THR A 52 7.61 5.05 5.45
C THR A 52 9.05 4.61 5.71
N ASP A 53 9.88 5.49 6.28
CA ASP A 53 11.31 5.22 6.49
C ASP A 53 11.55 4.25 7.66
N THR A 54 10.51 3.93 8.43
CA THR A 54 10.56 3.03 9.60
C THR A 54 9.74 1.75 9.40
N LEU A 55 9.38 1.40 8.16
CA LEU A 55 8.65 0.17 7.88
C LEU A 55 9.57 -1.06 7.98
N ASP A 56 9.14 -2.05 8.75
CA ASP A 56 9.86 -3.32 8.93
C ASP A 56 9.71 -4.27 7.73
N ALA A 57 8.64 -4.11 6.94
CA ALA A 57 8.34 -4.95 5.79
C ALA A 57 7.59 -4.17 4.71
N SER A 58 7.74 -4.65 3.48
CA SER A 58 7.12 -4.08 2.29
C SER A 58 6.40 -5.14 1.44
N LEU A 59 5.69 -4.69 0.42
CA LEU A 59 5.08 -5.58 -0.57
C LEU A 59 6.14 -6.37 -1.35
N ALA A 60 7.35 -5.84 -1.51
CA ALA A 60 8.46 -6.57 -2.13
C ALA A 60 8.87 -7.78 -1.27
N ASP A 61 8.94 -7.61 0.05
CA ASP A 61 9.25 -8.71 0.99
C ASP A 61 8.14 -9.77 1.00
N PHE A 62 6.88 -9.34 0.90
CA PHE A 62 5.75 -10.25 0.75
C PHE A 62 5.89 -11.12 -0.51
N PHE A 63 6.22 -10.51 -1.65
CA PHE A 63 6.42 -11.27 -2.90
C PHE A 63 7.63 -12.18 -2.82
N ASP A 64 8.75 -11.73 -2.24
CA ASP A 64 9.93 -12.57 -2.03
C ASP A 64 9.60 -13.80 -1.18
N GLN A 65 8.90 -13.63 -0.06
CA GLN A 65 8.43 -14.74 0.76
C GLN A 65 7.45 -15.66 0.01
N THR A 66 6.61 -15.10 -0.85
CA THR A 66 5.61 -15.89 -1.60
C THR A 66 6.24 -16.74 -2.69
N LEU A 67 7.30 -16.22 -3.33
CA LEU A 67 7.97 -16.88 -4.45
C LEU A 67 9.07 -17.84 -4.01
N ASN A 68 9.57 -17.71 -2.77
CA ASN A 68 10.67 -18.50 -2.24
C ASN A 68 10.26 -19.33 -1.01
N PHE A 69 10.95 -20.44 -0.78
CA PHE A 69 10.78 -21.21 0.45
C PHE A 69 11.37 -20.46 1.65
N ARG A 70 10.58 -20.26 2.70
CA ARG A 70 11.03 -19.70 3.98
C ARG A 70 10.74 -20.64 5.14
N LEU A 71 11.73 -20.84 6.01
CA LEU A 71 11.63 -21.68 7.21
C LEU A 71 10.64 -21.09 8.23
N ASN A 72 10.64 -19.77 8.39
CA ASN A 72 9.74 -19.01 9.27
C ASN A 72 9.05 -17.91 8.47
N PRO A 73 7.88 -18.17 7.86
CA PRO A 73 7.15 -17.15 7.13
C PRO A 73 6.47 -16.15 8.08
N MET A 74 6.54 -14.87 7.73
CA MET A 74 5.78 -13.80 8.38
C MET A 74 4.29 -13.93 8.06
N ALA A 75 3.42 -13.55 9.00
CA ALA A 75 1.99 -13.50 8.74
C ALA A 75 1.65 -12.37 7.74
N LEU A 76 0.60 -12.54 6.93
CA LEU A 76 0.20 -11.54 5.92
C LEU A 76 -0.01 -10.15 6.52
N SER A 77 -0.56 -10.08 7.74
CA SER A 77 -0.81 -8.83 8.46
C SER A 77 0.47 -8.07 8.81
N GLU A 78 1.63 -8.75 8.91
CA GLU A 78 2.91 -8.13 9.23
C GLU A 78 3.49 -7.34 8.03
N PHE A 79 3.00 -7.59 6.82
CA PHE A 79 3.36 -6.80 5.63
C PHE A 79 2.46 -5.56 5.44
N VAL A 80 1.44 -5.39 6.27
CA VAL A 80 0.47 -4.29 6.14
C VAL A 80 0.91 -3.13 7.04
N ALA A 81 1.22 -1.99 6.43
CA ALA A 81 1.46 -0.76 7.17
C ALA A 81 0.14 -0.16 7.67
N HIS A 82 0.18 0.45 8.86
CA HIS A 82 -0.95 1.20 9.39
C HIS A 82 -0.76 2.68 9.12
N SER A 83 -1.71 3.29 8.39
CA SER A 83 -1.71 4.73 8.20
C SER A 83 -2.25 5.44 9.46
N PRO A 84 -1.96 6.75 9.63
CA PRO A 84 -2.55 7.54 10.71
C PRO A 84 -4.05 7.81 10.52
N TYR A 85 -4.64 7.40 9.39
CA TYR A 85 -6.04 7.62 9.06
C TYR A 85 -6.87 6.38 9.39
N GLU A 86 -8.00 6.60 10.07
CA GLU A 86 -8.93 5.54 10.41
C GLU A 86 -9.43 4.78 9.17
N ASN A 87 -9.52 3.45 9.25
CA ASN A 87 -9.99 2.57 8.19
C ASN A 87 -9.17 2.59 6.89
N LEU A 88 -7.99 3.23 6.88
CA LEU A 88 -7.09 3.28 5.73
C LEU A 88 -5.75 2.63 6.08
N HIS A 89 -5.38 1.63 5.30
CA HIS A 89 -4.16 0.85 5.42
C HIS A 89 -3.42 0.87 4.09
#